data_AF-A0A7K0VWN9-F1
#
_entry.id   AF-A0A7K0VWN9-F1
#
_cell.length_a   1.000
_cell.length_b   1.000
_cell.length_c   1.000
_cell.angle_alpha   90.00
_cell.angle_beta   90.00
_cell.angle_gamma   90.00
#
_symmetry.space_group_name_H-M   'P 1'
#
loop_
_entity.id
_entity.type
_entity.pdbx_description
1 polymer ?
#
loop_
_entity_poly.entity_id
_entity_poly.type
_entity_poly.pdbx_seq_one_letter_code
_entity_poly.pdbx_strand_id
1 'polypeptide(L)'
;MPCLDEAETVEVCIRKARSYLESAGIDGEVVIADNGSTDGSQDLARAAGARVIDVPTRGYGAALIAGINGARGTYIIMGDADDSYDFSNLDAFVTALRGGAELVMGNR
;
A
#
# COMPACT_ATOMS: atom_id res chain seq x y z
N MET A 1 2.43 -0.47 -0.24
CA MET A 1 2.68 -1.75 0.42
C MET A 1 3.98 -2.32 -0.12
N PRO A 2 4.99 -2.59 0.71
CA PRO A 2 6.14 -3.41 0.30
C PRO A 2 5.67 -4.85 0.05
N CYS A 3 6.26 -5.54 -0.92
CA CYS A 3 5.83 -6.88 -1.34
C CYS A 3 7.03 -7.75 -1.72
N LEU A 4 7.00 -9.01 -1.26
CA LEU A 4 7.91 -10.08 -1.65
C LEU A 4 7.21 -11.43 -1.47
N ASP A 5 6.84 -12.08 -2.57
CA ASP A 5 6.16 -13.38 -2.61
C ASP A 5 4.87 -13.43 -1.75
N GLU A 6 3.94 -12.50 -2.01
CA GLU A 6 2.64 -12.32 -1.32
C GLU A 6 1.43 -12.63 -2.23
N ALA A 7 1.54 -13.61 -3.14
CA ALA A 7 0.48 -13.91 -4.11
C ALA A 7 -0.86 -14.30 -3.46
N GLU A 8 -0.84 -14.84 -2.25
CA GLU A 8 -2.06 -15.26 -1.52
C GLU A 8 -2.87 -14.07 -0.97
N THR A 9 -2.21 -12.94 -0.70
CA THR A 9 -2.70 -11.86 0.16
C THR A 9 -2.75 -10.49 -0.55
N VAL A 10 -1.85 -10.25 -1.50
CA VAL A 10 -1.67 -8.96 -2.16
C VAL A 10 -2.95 -8.43 -2.82
N GLU A 11 -3.73 -9.30 -3.47
CA GLU A 11 -4.98 -8.90 -4.12
C GLU A 11 -6.03 -8.44 -3.10
N VAL A 12 -6.13 -9.12 -1.96
CA VAL A 12 -7.06 -8.76 -0.88
C VAL A 12 -6.70 -7.39 -0.30
N CYS A 13 -5.42 -7.15 -0.01
CA CYS A 13 -4.93 -5.87 0.49
C CYS A 13 -5.25 -4.72 -0.48
N ILE A 14 -5.00 -4.92 -1.78
CA ILE A 14 -5.29 -3.91 -2.82
C ILE A 14 -6.79 -3.62 -2.89
N ARG A 15 -7.63 -4.67 -2.91
CA ARG A 15 -9.09 -4.50 -2.99
C ARG A 15 -9.64 -3.76 -1.76
N LYS A 16 -9.17 -4.07 -0.55
CA LYS A 16 -9.53 -3.34 0.67
C LYS A 16 -9.18 -1.85 0.56
N ALA A 17 -7.92 -1.53 0.22
CA ALA A 17 -7.47 -0.16 0.07
C ALA A 17 -8.22 0.62 -1.02
N ARG A 18 -8.46 0.00 -2.19
CA ARG A 18 -9.23 0.63 -3.27
C ARG A 18 -10.69 0.87 -2.89
N SER A 19 -11.32 -0.10 -2.24
CA SER A 19 -12.71 0.03 -1.78
C SER A 19 -12.84 1.15 -0.74
N TYR A 20 -11.86 1.30 0.15
CA TYR A 20 -11.79 2.43 1.07
C TYR A 20 -11.70 3.77 0.32
N LEU A 21 -10.75 3.90 -0.61
CA LEU A 21 -10.59 5.14 -1.39
C LEU A 21 -11.88 5.53 -2.13
N GLU A 22 -12.53 4.57 -2.79
CA GLU A 22 -13.78 4.79 -3.51
C GLU A 22 -14.92 5.22 -2.58
N SER A 23 -15.15 4.47 -1.50
CA SER A 23 -16.26 4.75 -0.56
C SER A 23 -16.06 6.04 0.24
N ALA A 24 -14.81 6.43 0.50
CA ALA A 24 -14.47 7.69 1.17
C ALA A 24 -14.41 8.89 0.20
N GLY A 25 -14.61 8.68 -1.11
CA GLY A 25 -14.52 9.72 -2.13
C GLY A 25 -13.12 10.36 -2.22
N ILE A 26 -12.08 9.57 -1.99
CA ILE A 26 -10.68 10.02 -1.98
C ILE A 26 -10.05 9.70 -3.33
N ASP A 27 -9.58 10.75 -4.03
CA ASP A 27 -8.69 10.58 -5.17
C ASP A 27 -7.32 10.10 -4.67
N GLY A 28 -7.00 8.84 -4.93
CA GLY A 28 -5.82 8.18 -4.41
C GLY A 28 -5.39 6.98 -5.26
N GLU A 29 -4.23 6.43 -4.92
CA GLU A 29 -3.66 5.26 -5.59
C GLU A 29 -3.21 4.20 -4.60
N VAL A 30 -3.19 2.94 -5.07
CA VAL A 30 -2.55 1.83 -4.35
C VAL A 30 -1.24 1.51 -5.04
N VAL A 31 -0.14 1.60 -4.28
CA VAL A 31 1.22 1.36 -4.76
C VAL A 31 1.77 0.10 -4.12
N ILE A 32 2.16 -0.87 -4.96
CA ILE A 32 2.92 -2.06 -4.55
C ILE A 32 4.38 -1.83 -4.92
N ALA A 33 5.26 -1.87 -3.93
CA ALA A 33 6.71 -1.83 -4.14
C ALA A 33 7.26 -3.24 -3.99
N ASP A 34 7.46 -3.89 -5.13
CA ASP A 34 7.86 -5.30 -5.19
C ASP A 34 9.38 -5.41 -5.34
N ASN A 35 10.05 -6.13 -4.45
CA ASN A 35 11.51 -6.24 -4.45
C ASN A 35 12.04 -7.61 -4.95
N GLY A 36 11.31 -8.21 -5.88
CA GLY A 36 11.75 -9.39 -6.62
C GLY A 36 10.98 -10.65 -6.26
N SER A 37 9.64 -10.54 -6.24
CA SER A 37 8.72 -11.68 -6.15
C SER A 37 8.84 -12.60 -7.37
N THR A 38 8.59 -13.88 -7.15
CA THR A 38 8.69 -14.96 -8.13
C THR A 38 7.42 -15.82 -8.22
N ASP A 39 6.43 -15.53 -7.37
CA ASP A 39 5.18 -16.27 -7.22
C ASP A 39 3.99 -15.69 -8.02
N GLY A 40 4.21 -14.62 -8.77
CA GLY A 40 3.16 -13.93 -9.54
C GLY A 40 2.54 -12.72 -8.83
N SER A 41 3.02 -12.34 -7.65
CA SER A 41 2.52 -11.18 -6.88
C SER A 41 2.38 -9.89 -7.71
N GLN A 42 3.36 -9.58 -8.57
CA GLN A 42 3.33 -8.38 -9.39
C GLN A 42 2.16 -8.37 -10.39
N ASP A 43 1.86 -9.51 -11.00
CA ASP A 43 0.80 -9.62 -12.01
C ASP A 43 -0.58 -9.55 -11.35
N LEU A 44 -0.74 -10.22 -10.21
CA LEU A 44 -1.95 -10.10 -9.38
C LEU A 44 -2.17 -8.65 -8.94
N ALA A 45 -1.11 -7.95 -8.52
CA ALA A 45 -1.20 -6.56 -8.11
C ALA A 45 -1.66 -5.64 -9.26
N ARG A 46 -1.07 -5.79 -10.46
CA ARG A 46 -1.49 -5.03 -11.65
C ARG A 46 -2.94 -5.34 -12.04
N ALA A 47 -3.33 -6.62 -12.02
CA ALA A 47 -4.70 -7.05 -12.33
C ALA A 47 -5.74 -6.48 -11.34
N ALA A 48 -5.38 -6.36 -10.07
CA ALA A 48 -6.20 -5.71 -9.04
C ALA A 48 -6.28 -4.18 -9.17
N GLY A 49 -5.52 -3.59 -10.11
CA GLY A 49 -5.49 -2.16 -10.40
C GLY A 49 -4.55 -1.35 -9.52
N ALA A 50 -3.59 -2.00 -8.85
CA ALA A 50 -2.50 -1.28 -8.19
C ALA A 50 -1.43 -0.90 -9.21
N ARG A 51 -0.69 0.18 -8.90
CA ARG A 51 0.54 0.50 -9.60
C ARG A 51 1.70 -0.24 -8.94
N VAL A 52 2.45 -0.99 -9.74
CA VAL A 52 3.61 -1.73 -9.27
C VAL A 52 4.88 -0.94 -9.57
N ILE A 53 5.71 -0.76 -8.54
CA ILE A 53 7.08 -0.25 -8.64
C ILE A 53 8.00 -1.46 -8.46
N ASP A 54 8.82 -1.72 -9.49
CA ASP A 54 9.87 -2.74 -9.42
C ASP A 54 11.06 -2.19 -8.62
N VAL A 55 11.49 -2.92 -7.60
CA VAL A 55 12.53 -2.51 -6.68
C VAL A 55 13.73 -3.45 -6.84
N PRO A 56 14.82 -3.00 -7.48
CA PRO A 56 15.94 -3.88 -7.84
C PRO A 56 16.74 -4.36 -6.61
N THR A 57 16.62 -3.66 -5.48
CA THR A 57 17.32 -4.00 -4.24
C THR A 57 16.36 -4.70 -3.28
N ARG A 58 16.66 -5.96 -2.96
CA ARG A 58 15.94 -6.70 -1.92
C ARG A 58 16.11 -6.04 -0.55
N GLY A 59 15.05 -6.10 0.23
CA GLY A 59 15.01 -5.60 1.59
C GLY A 59 13.75 -4.77 1.85
N TYR A 60 13.20 -4.92 3.05
CA TYR A 60 11.99 -4.24 3.47
C TYR A 60 12.11 -2.71 3.36
N GLY A 61 13.20 -2.15 3.88
CA GLY A 61 13.46 -0.71 3.80
C GLY A 61 13.63 -0.20 2.37
N ALA A 62 14.25 -0.98 1.48
CA ALA A 62 14.38 -0.62 0.07
C ALA A 62 13.01 -0.55 -0.62
N ALA A 63 12.13 -1.52 -0.35
CA ALA A 63 10.77 -1.52 -0.86
C ALA A 63 9.95 -0.34 -0.33
N LEU A 64 10.02 -0.05 0.98
CA LEU A 64 9.35 1.11 1.56
C LEU A 64 9.83 2.43 0.95
N ILE A 65 11.15 2.64 0.86
CA ILE A 65 11.72 3.87 0.30
C ILE A 65 11.32 4.04 -1.17
N ALA A 66 11.38 2.99 -1.98
CA ALA A 66 10.98 3.03 -3.37
C ALA A 66 9.47 3.32 -3.52
N GLY A 67 8.65 2.68 -2.68
CA GLY A 67 7.21 2.94 -2.62
C GLY A 67 6.87 4.38 -2.26
N ILE A 68 7.51 4.92 -1.21
CA ILE A 68 7.35 6.31 -0.76
C ILE A 68 7.76 7.29 -1.86
N ASN A 69 8.96 7.13 -2.43
CA ASN A 69 9.48 8.02 -3.47
C ASN A 69 8.66 7.96 -4.77
N GLY A 70 8.06 6.81 -5.05
CA GLY A 70 7.24 6.63 -6.24
C GLY A 70 5.77 7.02 -6.04
N ALA A 71 5.29 7.25 -4.81
CA ALA A 71 3.92 7.66 -4.53
C ALA A 71 3.65 9.10 -4.97
N ARG A 72 2.41 9.37 -5.40
CA ARG A 72 1.98 10.67 -5.94
C ARG A 72 1.00 11.41 -5.02
N GLY A 73 0.54 10.76 -3.96
CA GLY A 73 -0.42 11.33 -3.01
C GLY A 73 0.21 12.37 -2.09
N THR A 74 -0.62 13.30 -1.62
CA THR A 74 -0.24 14.27 -0.57
C THR A 74 0.07 13.58 0.76
N TYR A 75 -0.62 12.48 1.03
CA TYR A 75 -0.43 11.65 2.22
C TYR A 75 0.00 10.24 1.81
N ILE A 76 0.81 9.62 2.66
CA ILE A 76 1.23 8.23 2.50
C ILE A 76 0.75 7.46 3.72
N ILE A 77 -0.06 6.42 3.47
CA ILE A 77 -0.38 5.39 4.44
C ILE A 77 0.37 4.13 4.00
N MET A 78 1.19 3.58 4.89
CA MET A 78 1.99 2.40 4.63
C MET A 78 1.54 1.23 5.51
N GLY A 79 1.65 0.02 4.97
CA GLY A 79 1.38 -1.26 5.62
C GLY A 79 1.79 -2.39 4.70
N ASP A 80 1.97 -3.58 5.27
CA ASP A 80 2.46 -4.78 4.58
C ASP A 80 1.37 -5.39 3.68
N ALA A 81 1.78 -6.17 2.68
CA ALA A 81 0.88 -6.80 1.71
C ALA A 81 0.34 -8.17 2.17
N ASP A 82 0.49 -8.52 3.45
CA ASP A 82 0.23 -9.85 4.05
C ASP A 82 -1.16 -9.96 4.73
N ASP A 83 -2.02 -8.96 4.54
CA ASP A 83 -3.35 -8.83 5.18
C ASP A 83 -3.35 -8.70 6.72
N SER A 84 -2.20 -8.38 7.32
CA SER A 84 -2.11 -8.08 8.76
C SER A 84 -2.71 -6.73 9.17
N TYR A 85 -2.91 -5.83 8.19
CA TYR A 85 -3.52 -4.50 8.36
C TYR A 85 -4.90 -4.44 7.68
N ASP A 86 -5.88 -3.84 8.34
CA ASP A 86 -7.18 -3.58 7.73
C ASP A 86 -7.19 -2.27 6.93
N PHE A 87 -6.85 -2.36 5.64
CA PHE A 87 -6.92 -1.22 4.72
C PHE A 87 -8.34 -0.73 4.41
N SER A 88 -9.38 -1.38 4.95
CA SER A 88 -10.77 -0.92 4.84
C SER A 88 -11.12 0.14 5.90
N ASN A 89 -10.27 0.32 6.91
CA ASN A 89 -10.52 1.20 8.05
C ASN A 89 -9.36 2.19 8.27
N LEU A 90 -9.30 3.22 7.41
CA LEU A 90 -8.24 4.23 7.43
C LEU A 90 -8.74 5.61 7.92
N ASP A 91 -9.99 5.72 8.38
CA ASP A 91 -10.62 7.01 8.71
C ASP A 91 -9.88 7.78 9.80
N ALA A 92 -9.42 7.10 10.83
CA ALA A 92 -8.65 7.72 11.91
C ALA A 92 -7.34 8.34 11.39
N PHE A 93 -6.66 7.66 10.47
CA PHE A 93 -5.43 8.15 9.84
C PHE A 93 -5.72 9.36 8.96
N VAL A 94 -6.67 9.23 8.03
CA VAL A 94 -7.02 10.31 7.09
C VAL A 94 -7.53 11.55 7.83
N THR A 95 -8.35 11.36 8.86
CA THR A 95 -8.88 12.47 9.66
C THR A 95 -7.76 13.21 10.40
N ALA A 96 -6.85 12.48 11.06
CA ALA A 96 -5.74 13.10 11.77
C ALA A 96 -4.78 13.83 10.82
N LEU A 97 -4.44 13.24 9.68
CA LEU A 97 -3.58 13.86 8.66
C LEU A 97 -4.22 15.14 8.09
N ARG A 98 -5.52 15.09 7.71
CA ARG A 98 -6.26 16.27 7.25
C ARG A 98 -6.46 17.32 8.36
N GLY A 99 -6.43 16.90 9.62
CA GLY A 99 -6.46 17.77 10.79
C GLY A 99 -5.13 18.46 11.10
N GLY A 100 -4.07 18.20 10.30
CA GLY A 100 -2.76 18.84 10.43
C GLY A 100 -1.72 18.02 11.17
N ALA A 101 -1.98 16.76 11.51
CA ALA A 101 -0.93 15.88 12.02
C ALA A 101 0.11 15.60 10.92
N GLU A 102 1.39 15.70 11.25
CA GLU A 102 2.50 15.39 10.33
C GLU A 102 2.79 13.88 10.26
N LEU A 103 2.46 13.14 11.31
CA LEU A 103 2.65 11.69 11.42
C LEU A 103 1.50 11.08 12.25
N VAL A 104 0.97 9.96 11.76
CA VAL A 104 -0.03 9.16 12.49
C VAL A 104 0.47 7.71 12.55
N MET A 105 0.47 7.13 13.74
CA MET A 105 0.97 5.77 13.99
C MET A 105 -0.19 4.86 14.41
N GLY A 106 -0.35 3.73 13.71
CA GLY A 106 -1.22 2.65 14.15
C GLY A 106 -0.62 1.93 15.35
N ASN A 107 -1.43 1.66 16.37
CA ASN A 107 -1.03 0.92 17.56
C ASN A 107 -2.06 -0.17 17.88
N ARG A 108 -1.58 -1.32 18.37
CA ARG A 108 -2.39 -2.51 18.66
C ARG A 108 -2.43 -2.80 20.16
#